data_AF-A0A534FIL6-F1
#
_entry.id   AF-A0A534FIL6-F1
#
_cell.length_a   1.000
_cell.length_b   1.000
_cell.length_c   1.000
_cell.angle_alpha   90.00
_cell.angle_beta   90.00
_cell.angle_gamma   90.00
#
_symmetry.space_group_name_H-M   'P 1'
#
loop_
_entity.id
_entity.type
_entity.pdbx_description
1 polymer ?
#
loop_
_entity_poly.entity_id
_entity_poly.type
_entity_poly.pdbx_seq_one_letter_code
_entity_poly.pdbx_strand_id
1 'polypeptide(L)'
;MRRKLFSALFLVTALSIALGAFGHGHQWSKHVLPVVAGLDPGMIRLLALVWFWVSATMLVFGFLLVWTWWRIGRGERDLLVVPWTVGAMYFTEGLYGALHLGAFFLLFVLQAVLLCGSAWALRGAAGNTRNPAC
;
A
#
# COMPACT_ATOMS: atom_id res chain seq x y z
N MET A 1 6.68 17.30 17.37
CA MET A 1 5.55 17.27 16.40
C MET A 1 5.84 16.42 15.17
N ARG A 2 7.02 16.54 14.55
CA ARG A 2 7.43 15.79 13.34
C ARG A 2 7.19 14.26 13.38
N ARG A 3 7.56 13.59 14.48
CA ARG A 3 7.31 12.13 14.66
C ARG A 3 5.82 11.76 14.64
N LYS A 4 4.95 12.59 15.26
CA LYS A 4 3.50 12.37 15.28
C LYS A 4 2.92 12.50 13.87
N LEU A 5 3.37 13.49 13.11
CA LEU A 5 2.96 13.68 11.70
C LEU A 5 3.32 12.45 10.85
N PHE A 6 4.58 12.01 10.87
CA PHE A 6 4.99 10.85 10.06
C PHE A 6 4.32 9.54 10.52
N SER A 7 4.06 9.39 11.83
CA SER A 7 3.26 8.28 12.34
C SER A 7 1.82 8.30 11.81
N ALA A 8 1.19 9.47 11.76
CA ALA A 8 -0.15 9.62 11.22
C ALA A 8 -0.19 9.38 9.71
N LEU A 9 0.79 9.92 8.96
CA LEU A 9 0.93 9.66 7.52
C LEU A 9 1.07 8.17 7.24
N PHE A 10 1.95 7.48 7.94
CA PHE A 10 2.12 6.03 7.80
C PHE A 10 0.80 5.30 8.02
N LEU A 11 0.10 5.58 9.13
CA LEU A 11 -1.14 4.90 9.48
C LEU A 11 -2.25 5.17 8.46
N VAL A 12 -2.45 6.43 8.08
CA VAL A 12 -3.47 6.80 7.09
C VAL A 12 -3.18 6.14 5.74
N THR A 13 -1.92 6.12 5.30
CA THR A 13 -1.52 5.43 4.07
C THR A 13 -1.79 3.92 4.17
N ALA A 14 -1.41 3.26 5.27
CA ALA A 14 -1.67 1.84 5.49
C ALA A 14 -3.18 1.51 5.47
N LEU A 15 -4.00 2.35 6.11
CA LEU A 15 -5.46 2.20 6.08
C LEU A 15 -6.04 2.44 4.68
N SER A 16 -5.53 3.44 3.95
CA SER A 16 -5.97 3.70 2.56
C SER A 16 -5.62 2.54 1.62
N ILE A 17 -4.50 1.86 1.85
CA ILE A 17 -4.08 0.65 1.13
C ILE A 17 -5.06 -0.49 1.41
N ALA A 18 -5.38 -0.73 2.68
CA ALA A 18 -6.35 -1.76 3.08
C ALA A 18 -7.73 -1.47 2.47
N LEU A 19 -8.23 -0.24 2.60
CA LEU A 19 -9.53 0.17 2.09
C LEU A 19 -9.58 0.16 0.55
N GLY A 20 -8.44 0.34 -0.11
CA GLY A 20 -8.28 0.19 -1.54
C GLY A 20 -8.72 -1.18 -2.07
N ALA A 21 -8.66 -2.23 -1.25
CA ALA A 21 -9.15 -3.56 -1.61
C ALA A 21 -10.64 -3.58 -1.99
N PHE A 22 -11.46 -2.81 -1.28
CA PHE A 22 -12.89 -2.68 -1.56
C PHE A 22 -13.12 -1.84 -2.82
N GLY A 23 -12.35 -0.75 -2.97
CA GLY A 23 -12.36 0.07 -4.18
C GLY A 23 -12.06 -0.79 -5.41
N HIS A 24 -10.94 -1.53 -5.37
CA HIS A 24 -10.52 -2.47 -6.40
C HIS A 24 -11.58 -3.55 -6.66
N GLY A 25 -12.11 -4.18 -5.62
CA GLY A 25 -13.15 -5.21 -5.77
C GLY A 25 -14.41 -4.66 -6.45
N HIS A 26 -14.84 -3.45 -6.09
CA HIS A 26 -15.99 -2.80 -6.71
C HIS A 26 -15.78 -2.46 -8.19
N GLN A 27 -14.54 -2.20 -8.61
CA GLN A 27 -14.22 -1.96 -10.03
C GLN A 27 -14.50 -3.19 -10.91
N TRP A 28 -14.48 -4.41 -10.36
CA TRP A 28 -14.78 -5.62 -11.15
C TRP A 28 -16.16 -5.52 -11.80
N SER A 29 -17.21 -5.39 -11.00
CA SER A 29 -18.58 -5.35 -11.52
C SER A 29 -18.86 -4.08 -12.32
N LYS A 30 -18.24 -2.96 -11.94
CA LYS A 30 -18.52 -1.64 -12.53
C LYS A 30 -17.80 -1.41 -13.86
N HIS A 31 -16.56 -1.86 -14.00
CA HIS A 31 -15.71 -1.50 -15.13
C HIS A 31 -15.10 -2.71 -15.85
N VAL A 32 -14.79 -3.80 -15.15
CA VAL A 32 -14.11 -4.95 -15.78
C VAL A 32 -15.10 -5.91 -16.43
N LEU A 33 -16.10 -6.36 -15.67
CA LEU A 33 -17.08 -7.34 -16.12
C LEU A 33 -17.80 -6.93 -17.42
N PRO A 34 -18.24 -5.67 -17.61
CA PRO A 34 -18.87 -5.24 -18.86
C PRO A 34 -17.95 -5.38 -20.08
N VAL A 35 -16.65 -5.17 -19.90
CA VAL A 35 -15.65 -5.24 -20.98
C VAL A 35 -15.31 -6.68 -21.34
N VAL A 36 -15.37 -7.60 -20.38
CA VAL A 36 -15.02 -9.03 -20.58
C VAL A 36 -16.24 -9.94 -20.76
N ALA A 37 -17.46 -9.40 -20.77
CA ALA A 37 -18.70 -10.18 -20.78
C ALA A 37 -18.86 -11.10 -22.01
N GLY A 38 -18.17 -10.81 -23.12
CA GLY A 38 -18.17 -11.64 -24.33
C GLY A 38 -17.14 -12.78 -24.34
N LEU A 39 -16.31 -12.90 -23.30
CA LEU A 39 -15.32 -13.96 -23.20
C LEU A 39 -15.94 -15.29 -22.76
N ASP A 40 -15.19 -16.38 -22.93
CA ASP A 40 -15.54 -17.69 -22.40
C ASP A 40 -15.82 -17.63 -20.87
N PRO A 41 -16.88 -18.28 -20.36
CA PRO A 41 -17.22 -18.24 -18.94
C PRO A 41 -16.11 -18.73 -17.99
N GLY A 42 -15.30 -19.70 -18.42
CA GLY A 42 -14.14 -20.17 -17.66
C GLY A 42 -13.08 -19.08 -17.53
N MET A 43 -12.83 -18.35 -18.61
CA MET A 43 -11.92 -17.20 -18.61
C MET A 43 -12.40 -16.09 -17.66
N ILE A 44 -13.69 -15.76 -17.70
CA ILE A 44 -14.28 -14.73 -16.82
C ILE A 44 -14.11 -15.14 -15.35
N ARG A 45 -14.35 -16.40 -15.01
CA ARG A 45 -14.16 -16.92 -13.63
C ARG A 45 -12.71 -16.86 -13.18
N LEU A 46 -11.76 -17.21 -14.05
CA LEU A 46 -10.34 -17.13 -13.74
C LEU A 46 -9.90 -15.67 -13.50
N LEU A 47 -10.31 -14.76 -14.38
CA LEU A 47 -10.03 -13.33 -14.23
C LEU A 47 -10.66 -12.76 -12.94
N ALA A 48 -11.88 -13.14 -12.63
CA ALA A 48 -12.54 -12.75 -11.38
C ALA A 48 -11.77 -13.25 -10.16
N LEU A 49 -11.34 -14.52 -10.17
CA LEU A 49 -10.57 -15.12 -9.08
C LEU A 49 -9.27 -14.35 -8.83
N VAL A 50 -8.50 -14.08 -9.88
CA VAL A 50 -7.25 -13.30 -9.77
C VAL A 50 -7.53 -11.88 -9.29
N TRP A 51 -8.58 -11.23 -9.80
CA TRP A 51 -8.97 -9.88 -9.40
C TRP A 51 -9.30 -9.79 -7.90
N PHE A 52 -10.13 -10.71 -7.39
CA PHE A 52 -10.49 -10.72 -5.97
C PHE A 52 -9.34 -11.22 -5.08
N TRP A 53 -8.45 -12.06 -5.60
CA TRP A 53 -7.21 -12.41 -4.92
C TRP A 53 -6.32 -11.18 -4.72
N VAL A 54 -6.17 -10.31 -5.72
CA VAL A 54 -5.47 -9.03 -5.57
C VAL A 54 -6.12 -8.17 -4.49
N SER A 55 -7.45 -8.05 -4.46
CA SER A 55 -8.15 -7.36 -3.36
C SER A 55 -7.81 -7.96 -1.99
N ALA A 56 -7.79 -9.28 -1.84
CA ALA A 56 -7.41 -9.93 -0.59
C ALA A 56 -5.95 -9.62 -0.21
N THR A 57 -5.02 -9.61 -1.16
CA THR A 57 -3.62 -9.24 -0.90
C THR A 57 -3.46 -7.80 -0.43
N MET A 58 -4.25 -6.86 -0.99
CA MET A 58 -4.26 -5.47 -0.53
C MET A 58 -4.70 -5.35 0.94
N LEU A 59 -5.70 -6.13 1.37
CA LEU A 59 -6.11 -6.19 2.78
C LEU A 59 -4.97 -6.72 3.65
N VAL A 60 -4.34 -7.83 3.25
CA VAL A 60 -3.22 -8.43 3.98
C VAL A 60 -2.06 -7.45 4.11
N PHE A 61 -1.69 -6.75 3.03
CA PHE A 61 -0.66 -5.71 3.06
C PHE A 61 -1.04 -4.57 4.00
N GLY A 62 -2.28 -4.08 3.93
CA GLY A 62 -2.80 -3.10 4.86
C GLY A 62 -2.66 -3.52 6.32
N PHE A 63 -3.04 -4.75 6.67
CA PHE A 63 -2.89 -5.28 8.03
C PHE A 63 -1.43 -5.44 8.46
N LEU A 64 -0.56 -5.94 7.57
CA LEU A 64 0.88 -6.04 7.84
C LEU A 64 1.51 -4.66 8.07
N LEU A 65 1.07 -3.64 7.34
CA LEU A 65 1.52 -2.27 7.54
C LEU A 65 1.02 -1.69 8.87
N VAL A 66 -0.26 -1.85 9.22
CA VAL A 66 -0.80 -1.42 10.53
C VAL A 66 -0.08 -2.14 11.67
N TRP A 67 0.19 -3.43 11.52
CA TRP A 67 0.99 -4.19 12.47
C TRP A 67 2.42 -3.64 12.58
N THR A 68 3.07 -3.38 11.46
CA THR A 68 4.41 -2.77 11.42
C THR A 68 4.44 -1.41 12.10
N TRP A 69 3.43 -0.55 11.84
CA TRP A 69 3.27 0.74 12.50
C TRP A 69 3.19 0.60 14.03
N TRP A 70 2.37 -0.34 14.50
CA TRP A 70 2.22 -0.60 15.93
C TRP A 70 3.52 -1.08 16.58
N ARG A 71 4.27 -1.96 15.91
CA ARG A 71 5.58 -2.46 16.38
C ARG A 71 6.66 -1.38 16.37
N ILE A 72 6.70 -0.53 15.34
CA ILE A 72 7.57 0.65 15.30
C ILE A 72 7.26 1.60 16.47
N GLY A 73 5.97 1.74 16.83
CA GLY A 73 5.54 2.49 18.01
C GLY A 73 6.15 1.98 19.32
N ARG A 74 6.42 0.67 19.41
CA ARG A 74 7.06 -0.02 20.56
C ARG A 74 8.58 -0.06 20.50
N GLY A 75 9.19 0.55 19.48
CA GLY A 75 10.64 0.70 19.36
C GLY A 75 11.34 -0.34 18.49
N GLU A 76 10.60 -1.26 17.86
CA GLU A 76 11.15 -2.23 16.91
C GLU A 76 11.46 -1.59 15.56
N ARG A 77 12.65 -1.86 15.02
CA ARG A 77 13.20 -1.14 13.85
C ARG A 77 13.50 -2.04 12.65
N ASP A 78 13.60 -3.35 12.86
CA ASP A 78 13.96 -4.30 11.80
C ASP A 78 12.77 -4.69 10.90
N LEU A 79 11.63 -4.01 11.07
CA LEU A 79 10.41 -4.29 10.31
C LEU A 79 10.27 -3.44 9.04
N LEU A 80 11.27 -2.62 8.70
CA LEU A 80 11.23 -1.76 7.52
C LEU A 80 11.10 -2.54 6.20
N VAL A 81 11.49 -3.82 6.18
CA VAL A 81 11.31 -4.67 4.99
C VAL A 81 9.86 -4.69 4.50
N VAL A 82 8.87 -4.63 5.40
CA VAL A 82 7.45 -4.66 5.06
C VAL A 82 7.03 -3.39 4.27
N PRO A 83 7.15 -2.17 4.81
CA PRO A 83 6.78 -0.96 4.07
C PRO A 83 7.63 -0.73 2.82
N TRP A 84 8.90 -1.14 2.80
CA TRP A 84 9.71 -1.04 1.57
C TRP A 84 9.22 -1.98 0.47
N THR A 85 8.88 -3.23 0.82
CA THR A 85 8.39 -4.21 -0.16
C THR A 85 7.03 -3.79 -0.71
N VAL A 86 6.09 -3.42 0.16
CA VAL A 86 4.77 -2.94 -0.27
C VAL A 86 4.88 -1.65 -1.07
N GLY A 87 5.71 -0.71 -0.60
CA GLY A 87 5.95 0.56 -1.30
C GLY A 87 6.56 0.37 -2.69
N ALA A 88 7.52 -0.54 -2.84
CA ALA A 88 8.11 -0.86 -4.14
C ALA A 88 7.05 -1.39 -5.12
N MET A 89 6.22 -2.35 -4.69
CA MET A 89 5.13 -2.89 -5.52
C MET A 89 4.12 -1.80 -5.92
N TYR A 90 3.68 -0.97 -4.97
CA TYR A 90 2.74 0.11 -5.26
C TYR A 90 3.34 1.16 -6.21
N PHE A 91 4.64 1.43 -6.09
CA PHE A 91 5.33 2.36 -6.98
C PHE A 91 5.42 1.81 -8.40
N THR A 92 5.82 0.56 -8.58
CA THR A 92 5.99 -0.04 -9.91
C THR A 92 4.65 -0.21 -10.62
N GLU A 93 3.65 -0.77 -9.95
CA GLU A 93 2.31 -0.95 -10.51
C GLU A 93 1.63 0.41 -10.77
N GLY A 94 1.79 1.37 -9.85
CA GLY A 94 1.27 2.71 -10.01
C GLY A 94 1.89 3.46 -11.19
N LEU A 95 3.21 3.36 -11.36
CA LEU A 95 3.91 4.01 -12.47
C LEU A 95 3.52 3.36 -13.81
N TYR A 96 3.51 2.03 -13.88
CA TYR A 96 3.08 1.31 -15.07
C TYR A 96 1.63 1.67 -15.45
N GLY A 97 0.71 1.61 -14.49
CA GLY A 97 -0.68 2.01 -14.71
C GLY A 97 -0.81 3.48 -15.13
N ALA A 98 -0.01 4.39 -14.57
CA ALA A 98 -0.07 5.80 -14.93
C ALA A 98 0.36 6.06 -16.38
N LEU A 99 1.39 5.34 -16.83
CA LEU A 99 1.93 5.46 -18.19
C LEU A 99 1.04 4.81 -19.25
N HIS A 100 0.31 3.74 -18.90
CA HIS A 100 -0.43 2.93 -19.88
C HIS A 100 -1.95 3.01 -19.77
N LEU A 101 -2.49 3.34 -18.60
CA LEU A 101 -3.93 3.25 -18.30
C LEU A 101 -4.54 4.57 -17.80
N GLY A 102 -3.72 5.49 -17.28
CA GLY A 102 -4.10 6.87 -17.00
C GLY A 102 -3.83 7.37 -15.57
N ALA A 103 -4.11 8.65 -15.33
CA ALA A 103 -3.66 9.39 -14.15
C ALA A 103 -4.16 8.85 -12.79
N PHE A 104 -5.25 8.08 -12.75
CA PHE A 104 -5.76 7.46 -11.52
C PHE A 104 -4.67 6.64 -10.78
N PHE A 105 -3.82 5.95 -11.54
CA PHE A 105 -2.77 5.10 -10.98
C PHE A 105 -1.65 5.87 -10.26
N LEU A 106 -1.55 7.20 -10.45
CA LEU A 106 -0.66 8.05 -9.65
C LEU A 106 -1.00 8.03 -8.15
N LEU A 107 -2.22 7.64 -7.78
CA LEU A 107 -2.58 7.43 -6.38
C LEU A 107 -1.70 6.36 -5.71
N PHE A 108 -1.35 5.29 -6.43
CA PHE A 108 -0.52 4.21 -5.92
C PHE A 108 0.93 4.67 -5.74
N VAL A 109 1.42 5.49 -6.68
CA VAL A 109 2.74 6.15 -6.57
C VAL A 109 2.77 7.08 -5.35
N LEU A 110 1.73 7.89 -5.15
CA LEU A 110 1.62 8.76 -3.98
C LEU A 110 1.59 7.95 -2.68
N GLN A 111 0.82 6.87 -2.62
CA GLN A 111 0.79 5.96 -1.46
C GLN A 111 2.17 5.36 -1.19
N ALA A 112 2.90 4.91 -2.21
CA ALA A 112 4.24 4.38 -2.07
C ALA A 112 5.22 5.43 -1.50
N VAL A 113 5.21 6.64 -2.05
CA VAL A 113 6.09 7.73 -1.58
C VAL A 113 5.77 8.12 -0.14
N LEU A 114 4.48 8.26 0.20
CA LEU A 114 4.06 8.58 1.58
C LEU A 114 4.42 7.46 2.56
N LEU A 115 4.24 6.19 2.17
CA LEU A 115 4.57 5.04 2.99
C LEU A 115 6.07 4.95 3.26
N CYS A 116 6.88 4.91 2.20
CA CYS A 116 8.34 4.80 2.30
C CYS A 116 8.95 6.03 2.99
N GLY A 117 8.51 7.23 2.64
CA GLY A 117 8.98 8.48 3.24
C GLY A 117 8.66 8.55 4.73
N SER A 118 7.45 8.17 5.15
CA SER A 118 7.08 8.14 6.56
C SER A 118 7.83 7.04 7.33
N ALA A 119 7.99 5.84 6.75
CA ALA A 119 8.77 4.75 7.35
C ALA A 119 10.24 5.16 7.58
N TRP A 120 10.86 5.78 6.58
CA TRP A 120 12.23 6.29 6.67
C TRP A 120 12.37 7.39 7.72
N ALA A 121 11.44 8.35 7.77
CA ALA A 121 11.47 9.43 8.75
C ALA A 121 11.28 8.92 10.20
N LEU A 122 10.45 7.90 10.40
CA LEU A 122 10.26 7.24 11.69
C LEU A 122 11.52 6.50 12.16
N ARG A 123 12.31 5.93 11.23
CA ARG A 123 13.65 5.37 11.52
C ARG A 123 14.63 6.46 11.97
N GLY A 124 14.75 7.54 11.21
CA GLY A 124 15.72 8.62 11.45
C GLY A 124 15.48 9.40 12.75
N ALA A 125 14.21 9.64 13.11
CA ALA A 125 13.85 10.32 14.36
C ALA A 125 14.33 9.59 15.64
N ALA A 126 14.64 8.30 15.52
CA ALA A 126 15.04 7.45 16.63
C ALA A 126 16.57 7.21 16.69
N GLY A 127 17.33 7.69 15.69
CA GLY A 127 18.80 7.76 15.71
C GLY A 127 19.30 9.02 16.41
N ASN A 128 18.57 10.13 16.27
CA ASN A 128 18.93 11.43 16.86
C ASN A 128 18.74 11.51 18.39
N THR A 129 18.17 10.47 19.01
CA THR A 129 17.98 10.36 20.48
C THR A 129 19.05 9.49 21.15
N ARG A 130 19.96 8.87 20.38
CA ARG A 130 21.07 8.05 20.90
C ARG A 130 22.40 8.80 21.04
N ASN A 131 22.38 10.13 21.01
CA ASN A 131 23.54 10.93 21.41
C ASN A 131 23.17 11.94 22.49
N PRO A 132 22.93 11.52 23.74
CA PRO A 132 23.36 12.34 24.85
C PRO A 132 24.88 12.19 24.94
N ALA A 133 25.59 13.31 24.88
CA ALA A 133 27.03 13.36 25.06
C ALA A 133 27.52 12.43 26.17
N CYS A 134 28.52 11.61 25.84
CA CYS A 134 29.59 11.20 26.74
C CYS A 134 30.89 11.37 25.95
#